data_AF-A0A151JZ31-F1
#
_entry.id   AF-A0A151JZ31-F1
#
_cell.length_a   1.000
_cell.length_b   1.000
_cell.length_c   1.000
_cell.angle_alpha   90.00
_cell.angle_beta   90.00
_cell.angle_gamma   90.00
#
_symmetry.space_group_name_H-M   'P 1'
#
loop_
_entity.id
_entity.type
_entity.pdbx_description
1 polymer ?
#
loop_
_entity_poly.entity_id
_entity_poly.type
_entity_poly.pdbx_seq_one_letter_code
_entity_poly.pdbx_strand_id
1 'polypeptide(L)'
;MVVTFACLLLTILIIQVAISIYVFVVVKNSDEIDFKKIYTENLFMKYHPNTEEKEFVDTIQKSLQCCGIDSYQDFPDQIGRTIPGSCCDKPASDICEPINSYPKGCVEALENLFKSALTVLGGVALGIAAAEVRN
;
A
#
# COMPACT_ATOMS: atom_id res chain seq x y z
N MET A 1 20.57 -16.32 32.04
CA MET A 1 20.07 -14.97 31.71
C MET A 1 20.60 -14.51 30.36
N VAL A 2 21.92 -14.31 30.16
CA VAL A 2 22.47 -13.92 28.84
C VAL A 2 22.45 -15.06 27.82
N VAL A 3 22.83 -16.28 28.21
CA VAL A 3 22.84 -17.46 27.31
C VAL A 3 21.44 -17.77 26.76
N THR A 4 20.42 -17.74 27.62
CA THR A 4 19.03 -17.95 27.23
C THR A 4 18.53 -16.86 26.27
N PHE A 5 18.96 -15.61 26.46
CA PHE A 5 18.63 -14.50 25.56
C PHE A 5 19.29 -14.68 24.19
N ALA A 6 20.58 -15.03 24.16
CA ALA A 6 21.30 -15.32 22.91
C ALA A 6 20.69 -16.51 22.15
N CYS A 7 20.29 -17.58 22.84
CA CYS A 7 19.61 -18.71 22.20
C CYS A 7 18.27 -18.30 21.58
N LEU A 8 17.48 -17.46 22.25
CA LEU A 8 16.20 -16.97 21.72
C LEU A 8 16.41 -16.07 20.49
N LEU A 9 17.37 -15.15 20.52
CA LEU A 9 17.70 -14.30 19.37
C LEU A 9 18.14 -15.13 18.17
N LEU A 10 19.05 -16.08 18.36
CA LEU A 10 19.51 -16.98 17.29
C LEU A 10 18.36 -17.78 16.68
N THR A 11 17.39 -18.24 17.49
CA THR A 11 16.20 -18.91 16.95
C THR A 11 15.32 -17.96 16.13
N ILE A 12 15.16 -16.71 16.56
CA ILE A 12 14.41 -15.69 15.82
C ILE A 12 15.11 -15.38 14.49
N LEU A 13 16.43 -15.25 14.49
CA LEU A 13 17.22 -14.99 13.28
C LEU A 13 17.06 -16.12 12.25
N ILE A 14 17.11 -17.38 12.67
CA ILE A 14 16.89 -18.53 11.78
C ILE A 14 15.49 -18.47 11.16
N ILE A 15 14.47 -18.16 11.97
CA ILE A 15 13.08 -18.02 11.47
C ILE A 15 12.96 -16.87 10.47
N GLN A 16 13.57 -15.71 10.74
CA GLN A 16 13.55 -14.55 9.83
C GLN A 16 14.18 -14.87 8.47
N VAL A 17 15.32 -15.58 8.45
CA VAL A 17 15.98 -16.01 7.21
C VAL A 17 15.09 -16.99 6.44
N ALA A 18 14.47 -17.96 7.13
CA ALA A 18 13.56 -18.91 6.50
C ALA A 18 12.34 -18.23 5.86
N ILE A 19 11.70 -17.29 6.57
CA ILE A 19 10.57 -16.50 6.05
C ILE A 19 11.03 -15.66 4.85
N SER A 20 12.19 -15.02 4.94
CA SER A 20 12.72 -14.18 3.85
C SER A 20 12.96 -14.98 2.57
N ILE A 21 13.56 -16.16 2.67
CA ILE A 21 13.76 -17.07 1.53
C ILE A 21 12.41 -17.53 0.97
N TYR A 22 11.47 -17.92 1.83
CA TYR A 22 10.14 -18.35 1.41
C TYR A 22 9.41 -17.24 0.62
N VAL A 23 9.37 -16.02 1.16
CA VAL A 23 8.75 -14.87 0.50
C VAL A 23 9.45 -14.57 -0.83
N PHE A 24 10.79 -14.59 -0.87
CA PHE A 24 11.54 -14.36 -2.11
C PHE A 24 11.19 -15.38 -3.20
N VAL A 25 11.09 -16.67 -2.84
CA VAL A 25 10.71 -17.74 -3.78
C VAL A 25 9.26 -17.56 -4.23
N VAL A 26 8.33 -17.25 -3.33
CA VAL A 26 6.93 -17.03 -3.70
C VAL A 26 6.80 -15.83 -4.62
N VAL A 27 7.36 -14.67 -4.26
CA VAL A 27 7.31 -13.45 -5.08
C VAL A 27 7.93 -13.66 -6.47
N LYS A 28 8.99 -14.45 -6.57
CA LYS A 28 9.61 -14.77 -7.87
C LYS A 28 8.75 -15.72 -8.74
N ASN A 29 7.97 -16.60 -8.13
CA ASN A 29 7.14 -17.58 -8.84
C ASN A 29 5.69 -17.12 -9.04
N SER A 30 5.23 -16.14 -8.27
CA SER A 30 3.99 -15.43 -8.53
C SER A 30 4.18 -14.47 -9.69
N ASP A 31 3.16 -14.35 -10.56
CA ASP A 31 3.04 -13.15 -11.39
C ASP A 31 3.15 -11.93 -10.46
N GLU A 32 3.88 -10.89 -10.89
CA GLU A 32 4.05 -9.66 -10.11
C GLU A 32 2.69 -9.27 -9.49
N ILE A 33 2.67 -9.02 -8.18
CA ILE A 33 1.45 -8.61 -7.49
C ILE A 33 0.89 -7.40 -8.23
N ASP A 34 -0.19 -7.61 -8.98
CA ASP A 34 -0.78 -6.58 -9.80
C ASP A 34 -1.64 -5.68 -8.90
N PHE A 35 -0.98 -4.70 -8.27
CA PHE A 35 -1.61 -3.69 -7.43
C PHE A 35 -2.74 -2.98 -8.17
N LYS A 36 -2.58 -2.76 -9.48
CA LYS A 36 -3.60 -2.16 -10.32
C LYS A 36 -4.84 -3.02 -10.37
N LYS A 37 -4.70 -4.31 -10.67
CA LYS A 37 -5.82 -5.25 -10.70
C LYS A 37 -6.50 -5.35 -9.34
N ILE A 38 -5.72 -5.52 -8.27
CA ILE A 38 -6.26 -5.66 -6.91
C ILE A 38 -7.05 -4.42 -6.52
N TYR A 39 -6.49 -3.22 -6.71
CA TYR A 39 -7.16 -1.97 -6.38
C TYR A 39 -8.40 -1.75 -7.26
N THR A 40 -8.28 -1.97 -8.57
CA THR A 40 -9.36 -1.72 -9.53
C THR A 40 -10.55 -2.65 -9.26
N GLU A 41 -10.34 -3.96 -9.24
CA GLU A 41 -11.41 -4.95 -9.17
C GLU A 41 -12.05 -5.03 -7.77
N ASN A 42 -11.25 -4.89 -6.71
CA ASN A 42 -11.75 -5.09 -5.34
C ASN A 42 -12.24 -3.81 -4.67
N LEU A 43 -11.79 -2.64 -5.10
CA LEU A 43 -12.10 -1.37 -4.44
C LEU A 43 -12.77 -0.39 -5.40
N PHE A 44 -12.07 0.02 -6.46
CA PHE A 44 -12.52 1.13 -7.30
C PHE A 44 -13.81 0.80 -8.07
N MET A 45 -13.91 -0.38 -8.68
CA MET A 45 -15.12 -0.79 -9.41
C MET A 45 -16.34 -0.99 -8.50
N LYS A 46 -16.11 -1.15 -7.19
CA LYS A 46 -17.15 -1.29 -6.17
C LYS A 46 -17.43 0.01 -5.43
N TYR A 47 -16.98 1.14 -5.96
CA TYR A 47 -17.20 2.44 -5.36
C TYR A 47 -18.69 2.83 -5.41
N HIS A 48 -19.46 2.45 -4.39
CA HIS A 48 -20.90 2.70 -4.26
C HIS A 48 -21.23 3.54 -3.01
N PRO A 49 -22.35 4.28 -3.01
CA PRO A 49 -22.75 5.03 -1.82
C PRO A 49 -22.99 4.05 -0.65
N ASN A 50 -22.55 4.42 0.55
CA ASN A 50 -22.71 3.65 1.79
C ASN A 50 -22.06 2.26 1.77
N THR A 51 -20.91 2.10 1.10
CA THR A 51 -20.13 0.86 1.14
C THR A 51 -18.76 1.07 1.76
N GLU A 52 -18.20 0.00 2.35
CA GLU A 52 -16.86 0.02 2.93
C GLU A 52 -15.79 0.31 1.87
N GLU A 53 -15.97 -0.15 0.63
CA GLU A 53 -15.04 0.12 -0.46
C GLU A 53 -14.96 1.61 -0.78
N LYS A 54 -16.08 2.32 -0.72
CA LYS A 54 -16.08 3.79 -0.88
C LYS A 54 -15.28 4.45 0.23
N GLU A 55 -15.53 4.09 1.49
CA GLU A 55 -14.79 4.66 2.62
C GLU A 55 -13.28 4.39 2.52
N PHE A 56 -12.93 3.19 2.07
CA PHE A 56 -11.54 2.79 1.88
C PHE A 56 -10.87 3.57 0.73
N VAL A 57 -11.54 3.69 -0.42
CA VAL A 57 -11.07 4.51 -1.55
C VAL A 57 -10.92 5.98 -1.14
N ASP A 58 -11.92 6.55 -0.47
CA ASP A 58 -11.87 7.94 0.00
C ASP A 58 -10.71 8.17 0.99
N THR A 59 -10.45 7.19 1.86
CA THR A 59 -9.34 7.22 2.81
C THR A 59 -7.98 7.15 2.11
N ILE A 60 -7.84 6.25 1.12
CA ILE A 60 -6.61 6.14 0.32
C ILE A 60 -6.34 7.46 -0.40
N GLN A 61 -7.36 8.03 -1.05
CA GLN A 61 -7.24 9.28 -1.82
C GLN A 61 -6.79 10.44 -0.95
N LYS A 62 -7.37 10.59 0.25
CA LYS A 62 -6.97 11.63 1.20
C LYS A 62 -5.58 11.39 1.78
N SER A 63 -5.28 10.17 2.19
CA SER A 63 -4.04 9.84 2.88
C SER A 63 -2.81 9.89 1.98
N LEU A 64 -2.99 9.51 0.71
CA LEU A 64 -1.90 9.44 -0.27
C LEU A 64 -1.94 10.59 -1.29
N GLN A 65 -2.92 11.49 -1.18
CA GLN A 65 -3.14 12.61 -2.09
C GLN A 65 -3.12 12.15 -3.56
N CYS A 66 -3.97 11.18 -3.86
CA CYS A 66 -4.12 10.55 -5.16
C CYS A 66 -5.59 10.54 -5.59
N CYS A 67 -5.87 10.32 -6.87
CA CYS A 67 -7.25 10.23 -7.37
C CYS A 67 -7.40 9.17 -8.47
N GLY A 68 -8.51 8.42 -8.42
CA GLY A 68 -8.82 7.38 -9.41
C GLY A 68 -7.92 6.15 -9.32
N ILE A 69 -7.81 5.42 -10.42
CA ILE A 69 -6.90 4.28 -10.57
C ILE A 69 -5.54 4.83 -11.01
N ASP A 70 -5.50 5.39 -12.22
CA ASP A 70 -4.36 6.07 -12.84
C ASP A 70 -4.57 7.59 -12.87
N SER A 71 -5.82 8.06 -12.91
CA SER A 71 -6.18 9.47 -13.06
C SER A 71 -7.57 9.79 -12.49
N TYR A 72 -7.82 11.05 -12.14
CA TYR A 72 -9.15 11.52 -11.75
C TYR A 72 -10.25 11.25 -12.82
N GLN A 73 -9.86 11.08 -14.08
CA GLN A 73 -10.76 10.77 -15.19
C GLN A 73 -11.37 9.36 -15.08
N ASP A 74 -10.79 8.47 -14.28
CA ASP A 74 -11.33 7.12 -14.09
C ASP A 74 -12.73 7.12 -13.45
N PHE A 75 -13.07 8.15 -12.67
CA PHE A 75 -14.41 8.31 -12.11
C PHE A 75 -15.49 8.46 -13.19
N PRO A 76 -15.41 9.46 -14.09
CA PRO A 76 -16.38 9.56 -15.18
C PRO A 76 -16.23 8.44 -16.22
N ASP A 77 -15.01 7.99 -16.52
CA ASP A 77 -14.75 7.08 -17.64
C ASP A 77 -15.07 5.61 -17.32
N GLN A 78 -14.78 5.14 -16.11
CA GLN A 78 -14.94 3.72 -15.75
C GLN A 78 -16.25 3.43 -15.00
N ILE A 79 -16.67 4.35 -14.12
CA ILE A 79 -17.83 4.14 -13.24
C ILE A 79 -18.94 5.19 -13.43
N GLY A 80 -18.79 6.13 -14.36
CA GLY A 80 -19.81 7.11 -14.71
C GLY A 80 -20.15 8.08 -13.56
N ARG A 81 -19.18 8.42 -12.70
CA ARG A 81 -19.39 9.27 -11.52
C ARG A 81 -18.59 10.56 -11.57
N THR A 82 -19.09 11.55 -10.83
CA THR A 82 -18.33 12.76 -10.53
C THR A 82 -17.15 12.46 -9.62
N ILE A 83 -16.10 13.27 -9.74
CA ILE A 83 -14.92 13.15 -8.89
C ILE A 83 -15.31 13.49 -7.44
N PRO A 84 -15.04 12.61 -6.46
CA PRO A 84 -15.40 12.86 -5.07
C PRO A 84 -14.46 13.89 -4.43
N GLY A 85 -14.94 14.60 -3.41
CA GLY A 85 -14.16 15.61 -2.68
C GLY A 85 -12.92 15.06 -1.98
N SER A 86 -12.86 13.74 -1.72
CA SER A 86 -11.65 13.04 -1.26
C SER A 86 -10.46 13.21 -2.20
N CYS A 87 -10.69 13.50 -3.49
CA CYS A 87 -9.64 13.77 -4.47
C CYS A 87 -9.11 15.21 -4.48
N CYS A 88 -9.62 16.14 -3.66
CA CYS A 88 -9.10 17.52 -3.58
C CYS A 88 -9.26 18.17 -2.21
N ASP A 89 -8.94 17.40 -1.17
CA ASP A 89 -8.91 17.86 0.22
C ASP A 89 -10.23 18.46 0.72
N LYS A 90 -11.35 17.92 0.22
CA LYS A 90 -12.71 18.29 0.62
C LYS A 90 -13.40 17.13 1.35
N PRO A 91 -14.53 17.40 2.05
CA PRO A 91 -15.42 16.34 2.50
C PRO A 91 -15.76 15.37 1.36
N ALA A 92 -15.81 14.07 1.62
CA ALA A 92 -16.06 13.07 0.57
C ALA A 92 -17.49 13.11 0.00
N SER A 93 -18.39 13.84 0.67
CA SER A 93 -19.74 14.18 0.20
C SER A 93 -19.75 15.24 -0.89
N ASP A 94 -18.68 16.04 -0.99
CA ASP A 94 -18.60 17.16 -1.92
C ASP A 94 -18.08 16.71 -3.28
N ILE A 95 -18.28 17.54 -4.29
CA ILE A 95 -17.77 17.31 -5.64
C ILE A 95 -16.44 18.02 -5.82
N CYS A 96 -15.50 17.31 -6.42
CA CYS A 96 -14.21 17.85 -6.79
C CYS A 96 -14.19 18.32 -8.25
N GLU A 97 -13.59 19.47 -8.49
CA GLU A 97 -13.34 19.95 -9.86
C GLU A 97 -12.06 19.32 -10.41
N PRO A 98 -12.02 18.96 -11.72
CA PRO A 98 -10.83 18.36 -12.34
C PRO A 98 -9.53 19.15 -12.10
N ILE A 99 -9.58 20.48 -12.16
CA ILE A 99 -8.41 21.35 -11.98
C ILE A 99 -7.81 21.31 -10.57
N ASN A 100 -8.63 20.99 -9.58
CA ASN A 100 -8.24 20.95 -8.17
C ASN A 100 -7.94 19.51 -7.71
N SER A 101 -8.15 18.52 -8.56
CA SER A 101 -7.96 17.11 -8.23
C SER A 101 -6.48 16.76 -8.08
N TYR A 102 -6.19 15.76 -7.25
CA TYR A 102 -4.84 15.24 -7.12
C TYR A 102 -4.35 14.66 -8.46
N PRO A 103 -3.15 15.06 -8.93
CA PRO A 103 -2.69 14.71 -10.28
C PRO A 103 -2.18 13.28 -10.40
N LYS A 104 -1.95 12.57 -9.28
CA LYS A 104 -1.40 11.21 -9.26
C LYS A 104 -2.50 10.17 -9.13
N GLY A 105 -2.38 9.07 -9.87
CA GLY A 105 -3.21 7.88 -9.70
C GLY A 105 -2.96 7.16 -8.37
N CYS A 106 -3.99 6.52 -7.81
CA CYS A 106 -3.84 5.82 -6.54
C CYS A 106 -3.06 4.52 -6.63
N VAL A 107 -3.01 3.86 -7.79
CA VAL A 107 -2.17 2.67 -7.98
C VAL A 107 -0.70 3.02 -7.80
N GLU A 108 -0.23 4.05 -8.50
CA GLU A 108 1.16 4.53 -8.39
C GLU A 108 1.47 5.00 -6.95
N ALA A 109 0.54 5.70 -6.31
CA ALA A 109 0.71 6.17 -4.93
C ALA A 109 0.82 5.01 -3.92
N LEU A 110 0.00 3.97 -4.09
CA LEU A 110 0.04 2.75 -3.27
C LEU A 110 1.36 1.99 -3.49
N GLU A 111 1.77 1.77 -4.73
CA GLU A 111 3.04 1.10 -5.04
C GLU A 111 4.23 1.84 -4.41
N ASN A 112 4.24 3.17 -4.51
CA ASN A 112 5.27 4.01 -3.90
C ASN A 112 5.26 3.92 -2.36
N LEU A 113 4.07 3.88 -1.74
CA LEU A 113 3.92 3.69 -0.30
C LEU A 113 4.50 2.35 0.13
N PHE A 114 4.11 1.26 -0.52
CA PHE A 114 4.61 -0.08 -0.21
C PHE A 114 6.12 -0.16 -0.42
N LYS A 115 6.65 0.35 -1.53
CA LYS A 115 8.08 0.36 -1.82
C LYS A 115 8.87 1.13 -0.76
N SER A 116 8.37 2.29 -0.34
CA SER A 116 8.99 3.09 0.73
C SER A 116 8.95 2.34 2.07
N ALA A 117 7.79 1.80 2.46
CA ALA A 117 7.62 1.05 3.69
C ALA A 117 8.53 -0.18 3.76
N LEU A 118 8.60 -0.97 2.66
CA LEU A 118 9.48 -2.13 2.57
C LEU A 118 10.96 -1.74 2.64
N THR A 119 11.34 -0.61 2.02
CA THR A 119 12.72 -0.12 2.08
C THR A 119 13.12 0.25 3.51
N VAL A 120 12.26 0.96 4.23
CA VAL A 120 12.50 1.34 5.64
C VAL A 120 12.55 0.09 6.53
N LEU A 121 11.58 -0.81 6.42
CA LEU A 121 11.53 -2.04 7.21
C LEU A 121 12.74 -2.95 6.93
N GLY A 122 13.14 -3.08 5.67
CA GLY A 122 14.33 -3.83 5.27
C GLY A 122 15.60 -3.24 5.89
N GLY A 123 15.75 -1.91 5.86
CA GLY A 123 16.86 -1.22 6.50
C GLY A 123 16.91 -1.45 8.02
N VAL A 124 15.77 -1.36 8.70
CA VAL A 124 15.67 -1.64 10.15
C VAL A 124 16.06 -3.08 10.46
N ALA A 125 15.57 -4.05 9.67
CA ALA A 125 15.87 -5.46 9.87
C ALA A 125 17.38 -5.76 9.72
N LEU A 126 18.01 -5.18 8.70
CA LEU A 126 19.47 -5.30 8.50
C LEU A 126 20.25 -4.67 9.65
N GLY A 127 19.80 -3.53 10.18
CA GLY A 127 20.39 -2.89 11.35
C GLY A 127 20.34 -3.77 12.60
N ILE A 128 19.19 -4.41 12.86
CA ILE A 128 19.02 -5.34 13.98
C ILE A 128 19.94 -6.55 13.82
N ALA A 129 19.98 -7.16 12.63
CA ALA A 129 20.83 -8.31 12.36
C ALA A 129 22.33 -7.98 12.57
N ALA A 130 22.77 -6.80 12.13
CA ALA A 130 24.15 -6.35 12.34
C ALA A 130 24.48 -6.13 13.83
N ALA A 131 23.53 -5.61 14.62
CA ALA A 131 23.69 -5.43 16.06
C ALA A 131 23.77 -6.79 16.79
N GLU A 132 22.99 -7.77 16.36
CA GLU A 132 23.00 -9.13 16.92
C GLU A 132 24.34 -9.85 16.69
N VAL A 133 24.92 -9.75 15.49
CA VAL A 133 26.21 -10.42 15.17
C VAL A 133 27.39 -9.81 15.93
N ARG A 134 27.29 -8.53 16.36
CA ARG A 134 28.38 -7.84 17.07
C ARG A 134 28.43 -8.17 18.56
N ASN A 135 27.38 -8.76 19.14
CA ASN A 135 27.23 -9.00 20.58
C ASN A 135 27.34 -10.48 20.93
#